data_AF-A0A7H9HT84-F1
#
_entry.id   AF-A0A7H9HT84-F1
#
_cell.length_a   1.000
_cell.length_b   1.000
_cell.length_c   1.000
_cell.angle_alpha   90.00
_cell.angle_beta   90.00
_cell.angle_gamma   90.00
#
_symmetry.space_group_name_H-M   'P 1'
#
loop_
_entity.id
_entity.type
_entity.pdbx_description
1 polymer ?
#
loop_
_entity_poly.entity_id
_entity_poly.type
_entity_poly.pdbx_seq_one_letter_code
_entity_poly.pdbx_strand_id
1 'polypeptide(L)'
;MRVVGEGNANVLIDLGDTDCLYRCCVRFRDSLKRNNEYSIENLQYIQTCVKMVLGDLLCSMELVELPLEGFEGILGQYVGNLDDSKIIVFRMPNLKPRILEKVAYQDQFTQIYTSHDLSRVVLELKPKWVYNPSDYCRNCSHSRLKGRELRYCYSKLNQDPLHLTELLASAGELPAGFQRDLASYLASSTNVLAVLYEAQRELKHEALSGIESVADVTSSMSLAMTLRDVTCFIEWSSDADQLRVNVVDVDLKPKEKFVHWRETQLRLDSFEDKCYH
;
A
#
# COMPACT_ATOMS: atom_id res chain seq x y z
N MET A 1 -13.39 -15.83 -14.66
CA MET A 1 -12.65 -15.64 -13.40
C MET A 1 -11.15 -15.78 -13.66
N ARG A 2 -10.32 -14.88 -13.14
CA ARG A 2 -8.84 -14.97 -13.23
C ARG A 2 -8.18 -14.22 -12.08
N VAL A 3 -6.94 -14.59 -11.76
CA VAL A 3 -6.08 -13.80 -10.86
C VAL A 3 -5.48 -12.63 -11.65
N VAL A 4 -5.58 -11.42 -11.11
CA VAL A 4 -5.07 -10.18 -11.73
C VAL A 4 -4.00 -9.49 -10.89
N GLY A 5 -3.78 -9.96 -9.66
CA GLY A 5 -2.73 -9.47 -8.79
C GLY A 5 -2.40 -10.50 -7.72
N GLU A 6 -1.11 -10.61 -7.39
CA GLU A 6 -0.61 -11.59 -6.43
C GLU A 6 0.35 -10.90 -5.46
N GLY A 7 0.21 -11.24 -4.18
CA GLY A 7 1.14 -10.86 -3.13
C GLY A 7 1.35 -12.03 -2.17
N ASN A 8 2.26 -11.85 -1.22
CA ASN A 8 2.63 -12.93 -0.30
C ASN A 8 1.47 -13.42 0.60
N ALA A 9 0.47 -12.58 0.84
CA ALA A 9 -0.64 -12.88 1.74
C ALA A 9 -2.01 -12.88 1.05
N ASN A 10 -2.13 -12.29 -0.14
CA ASN A 10 -3.40 -12.07 -0.80
C ASN A 10 -3.27 -12.26 -2.31
N VAL A 11 -4.35 -12.71 -2.94
CA VAL A 11 -4.55 -12.66 -4.39
C VAL A 11 -5.77 -11.80 -4.71
N LEU A 12 -5.71 -11.09 -5.83
CA LEU A 12 -6.82 -10.30 -6.39
C LEU A 12 -7.44 -11.07 -7.55
N ILE A 13 -8.75 -11.30 -7.47
CA ILE A 13 -9.50 -12.11 -8.42
C ILE A 13 -10.51 -11.20 -9.15
N ASP A 14 -10.47 -11.27 -10.47
CA ASP A 14 -11.44 -10.67 -11.39
C ASP A 14 -12.50 -11.72 -11.74
N LEU A 15 -13.73 -11.51 -11.26
CA LEU A 15 -14.89 -12.38 -11.53
C LEU A 15 -15.65 -12.01 -12.81
N GLY A 16 -15.16 -11.03 -13.59
CA GLY A 16 -15.83 -10.50 -14.77
C GLY A 16 -16.58 -9.18 -14.53
N ASP A 17 -16.61 -8.69 -13.30
CA ASP A 17 -17.05 -7.34 -12.95
C ASP A 17 -15.92 -6.34 -13.26
N THR A 18 -16.18 -5.34 -14.11
CA THR A 18 -15.16 -4.36 -14.50
C THR A 18 -14.78 -3.42 -13.36
N ASP A 19 -15.69 -3.22 -12.43
CA ASP A 19 -15.63 -2.15 -11.43
C ASP A 19 -15.17 -2.67 -10.08
N CYS A 20 -15.12 -3.98 -9.87
CA CYS A 20 -14.76 -4.59 -8.61
C CYS A 20 -13.80 -5.77 -8.76
N LEU A 21 -12.94 -5.91 -7.74
CA LEU A 21 -12.04 -7.03 -7.55
C LEU A 21 -12.30 -7.70 -6.20
N TYR A 22 -11.96 -8.98 -6.12
CA TYR A 22 -12.16 -9.81 -4.94
C TYR A 22 -10.79 -10.20 -4.40
N ARG A 23 -10.42 -9.63 -3.26
CA ARG A 23 -9.17 -9.94 -2.56
C ARG A 23 -9.38 -11.13 -1.64
N CYS A 24 -8.72 -12.24 -1.96
CA CYS A 24 -8.74 -13.45 -1.16
C CYS A 24 -7.42 -13.60 -0.39
N CYS A 25 -7.52 -13.87 0.91
CA CYS A 25 -6.36 -14.19 1.73
C CYS A 25 -5.86 -15.61 1.39
N VAL A 26 -4.56 -15.74 1.15
CA VAL A 26 -3.88 -17.01 0.84
C VAL A 26 -2.63 -17.21 1.72
N ARG A 27 -2.61 -16.54 2.86
CA ARG A 27 -1.46 -16.49 3.77
C ARG A 27 -1.15 -17.85 4.39
N PHE A 28 -2.18 -18.55 4.85
CA PHE A 28 -2.10 -19.85 5.50
C PHE A 28 -2.29 -20.93 4.44
N ARG A 29 -1.16 -21.43 3.91
CA ARG A 29 -1.17 -22.43 2.84
C ARG A 29 -1.80 -23.76 3.27
N ASP A 30 -1.88 -24.00 4.56
CA ASP A 30 -2.36 -25.23 5.20
C ASP A 30 -3.86 -25.26 5.48
N SER A 31 -4.58 -24.14 5.34
CA SER A 31 -6.02 -24.08 5.67
C SER A 31 -6.71 -22.86 5.05
N LEU A 32 -7.77 -23.12 4.28
CA LEU A 32 -8.70 -22.10 3.82
C LEU A 32 -9.47 -21.50 4.99
N LYS A 33 -9.90 -22.32 5.95
CA LYS A 33 -10.62 -21.86 7.14
C LYS A 33 -9.82 -20.80 7.92
N ARG A 34 -8.51 -21.01 8.10
CA ARG A 34 -7.62 -20.02 8.75
C ARG A 34 -7.51 -18.72 7.95
N ASN A 35 -7.52 -18.80 6.61
CA ASN A 35 -7.54 -17.59 5.77
C ASN A 35 -8.87 -16.83 5.89
N ASN A 36 -10.00 -17.54 6.00
CA ASN A 36 -11.32 -16.97 6.24
C ASN A 36 -11.36 -16.25 7.60
N GLU A 37 -10.92 -16.91 8.68
CA GLU A 37 -10.82 -16.35 10.03
C GLU A 37 -9.95 -15.08 10.05
N TYR A 38 -8.77 -15.13 9.44
CA TYR A 38 -7.88 -13.97 9.34
C TYR A 38 -8.49 -12.80 8.55
N SER A 39 -9.31 -13.07 7.54
CA SER A 39 -10.00 -12.02 6.77
C SER A 39 -11.03 -11.29 7.64
N ILE A 40 -11.74 -12.01 8.52
CA ILE A 40 -12.67 -11.44 9.50
C ILE A 40 -11.91 -10.58 10.53
N GLU A 41 -10.81 -11.11 11.08
CA GLU A 41 -9.96 -10.38 12.03
C GLU A 41 -9.41 -9.08 11.40
N ASN A 42 -8.97 -9.15 10.14
CA ASN A 42 -8.52 -7.96 9.41
C ASN A 42 -9.61 -6.92 9.24
N LEU A 43 -10.85 -7.32 8.94
CA LEU A 43 -11.94 -6.35 8.82
C LEU A 43 -12.14 -5.60 10.15
N GLN A 44 -12.15 -6.32 11.28
CA GLN A 44 -12.26 -5.71 12.60
C GLN A 44 -11.11 -4.74 12.88
N TYR A 45 -9.87 -5.15 12.60
CA TYR A 45 -8.69 -4.29 12.72
C TYR A 45 -8.78 -3.05 11.82
N ILE A 46 -9.17 -3.22 10.56
CA ILE A 46 -9.30 -2.12 9.59
C ILE A 46 -10.35 -1.12 10.08
N GLN A 47 -11.52 -1.59 10.53
CA GLN A 47 -12.61 -0.74 11.00
C GLN A 47 -12.28 0.00 12.31
N THR A 48 -11.63 -0.67 13.25
CA THR A 48 -11.40 -0.13 14.60
C THR A 48 -10.09 0.65 14.73
N CYS A 49 -9.08 0.35 13.92
CA CYS A 49 -7.75 0.95 14.01
C CYS A 49 -7.43 1.79 12.78
N VAL A 50 -7.48 1.22 11.58
CA VAL A 50 -7.02 1.90 10.36
C VAL A 50 -7.96 3.01 9.93
N LYS A 51 -9.27 2.75 9.92
CA LYS A 51 -10.29 3.72 9.51
C LYS A 51 -10.31 4.96 10.41
N MET A 52 -9.98 4.80 11.69
CA MET A 52 -9.86 5.92 12.63
C MET A 52 -8.75 6.91 12.25
N VAL A 53 -7.74 6.44 11.51
CA VAL A 53 -6.61 7.25 11.04
C VAL A 53 -6.84 7.78 9.62
N LEU A 54 -7.21 6.88 8.70
CA LEU A 54 -7.29 7.21 7.28
C LEU A 54 -8.64 7.83 6.86
N GLY A 55 -9.69 7.65 7.67
CA GLY A 55 -11.02 8.18 7.36
C GLY A 55 -11.46 7.80 5.96
N ASP A 56 -11.82 8.81 5.18
CA ASP A 56 -12.31 8.69 3.80
C ASP A 56 -11.22 8.36 2.77
N LEU A 57 -9.94 8.42 3.14
CA LEU A 57 -8.84 7.97 2.27
C LEU A 57 -8.77 6.45 2.19
N LEU A 58 -9.33 5.73 3.15
CA LEU A 58 -9.34 4.26 3.14
C LEU A 58 -10.23 3.78 1.98
N CYS A 59 -9.68 2.92 1.13
CA CYS A 59 -10.44 2.30 0.05
C CYS A 59 -11.66 1.57 0.60
N SER A 60 -12.83 1.83 0.00
CA SER A 60 -14.06 1.12 0.37
C SER A 60 -13.89 -0.37 0.12
N MET A 61 -14.17 -1.17 1.14
CA MET A 61 -14.11 -2.62 1.04
C MET A 61 -15.18 -3.25 1.92
N GLU A 62 -15.76 -4.33 1.42
CA GLU A 62 -16.77 -5.12 2.12
C GLU A 62 -16.34 -6.58 2.16
N LEU A 63 -16.65 -7.26 3.25
CA LEU A 63 -16.40 -8.68 3.38
C LEU A 63 -17.58 -9.43 2.76
N VAL A 64 -17.29 -10.31 1.81
CA VAL A 64 -18.29 -11.12 1.10
C VAL A 64 -17.97 -12.58 1.28
N GLU A 65 -19.00 -13.36 1.56
CA GLU A 65 -18.95 -14.82 1.57
C GLU A 65 -19.36 -15.35 0.21
N LEU A 66 -18.51 -16.16 -0.41
CA LEU A 66 -18.79 -16.83 -1.67
C LEU A 66 -18.68 -18.35 -1.48
N PRO A 67 -19.47 -19.15 -2.23
CA PRO A 67 -19.27 -20.59 -2.27
C PRO A 67 -17.85 -20.92 -2.74
N LEU A 68 -17.24 -21.98 -2.19
CA LEU A 68 -15.94 -22.46 -2.70
C LEU A 68 -16.07 -23.03 -4.11
N GLU A 69 -17.26 -23.53 -4.47
CA GLU A 69 -17.54 -24.13 -5.78
C GLU A 69 -17.13 -23.18 -6.92
N GLY A 70 -16.22 -23.65 -7.76
CA GLY A 70 -15.67 -22.92 -8.90
C GLY A 70 -14.35 -22.19 -8.61
N PHE A 71 -13.95 -22.03 -7.35
CA PHE A 71 -12.69 -21.38 -6.95
C PHE A 71 -11.55 -22.37 -6.71
N GLU A 72 -11.81 -23.67 -6.62
CA GLU A 72 -10.85 -24.69 -6.21
C GLU A 72 -9.60 -24.72 -7.10
N GLY A 73 -9.79 -24.59 -8.41
CA GLY A 73 -8.68 -24.61 -9.37
C GLY A 73 -7.74 -23.41 -9.26
N ILE A 74 -8.25 -22.25 -8.83
CA ILE A 74 -7.43 -21.05 -8.62
C ILE A 74 -6.82 -21.08 -7.22
N LEU A 75 -7.62 -21.33 -6.18
CA LEU A 75 -7.15 -21.29 -4.79
C LEU A 75 -6.23 -22.46 -4.45
N GLY A 76 -6.41 -23.62 -5.06
CA GLY A 76 -5.56 -24.80 -4.86
C GLY A 76 -4.10 -24.59 -5.23
N GLN A 77 -3.78 -23.53 -6.00
CA GLN A 77 -2.40 -23.14 -6.31
C GLN A 77 -1.70 -22.45 -5.13
N TYR A 78 -2.48 -21.91 -4.18
CA TYR A 78 -1.98 -21.12 -3.07
C TYR A 78 -2.26 -21.77 -1.71
N VAL A 79 -3.38 -22.49 -1.59
CA VAL A 79 -3.85 -23.14 -0.37
C VAL A 79 -3.95 -24.65 -0.64
N GLY A 80 -3.10 -25.43 0.01
CA GLY A 80 -3.00 -26.88 -0.19
C GLY A 80 -4.15 -27.67 0.44
N ASN A 81 -4.91 -27.06 1.36
CA ASN A 81 -6.05 -27.69 2.02
C ASN A 81 -7.25 -26.74 2.06
N LEU A 82 -8.26 -27.05 1.26
CA LEU A 82 -9.50 -26.29 1.15
C LEU A 82 -10.54 -26.86 2.14
N ASP A 83 -10.28 -26.66 3.43
CA ASP A 83 -11.01 -27.23 4.58
C ASP A 83 -12.27 -26.44 4.99
N ASP A 84 -12.86 -25.70 4.05
CA ASP A 84 -14.11 -24.96 4.25
C ASP A 84 -14.95 -25.04 2.97
N SER A 85 -16.28 -24.89 3.10
CA SER A 85 -17.22 -24.93 1.97
C SER A 85 -17.37 -23.57 1.25
N LYS A 86 -16.73 -22.54 1.81
CA LYS A 86 -16.88 -21.14 1.42
C LYS A 86 -15.56 -20.41 1.50
N ILE A 87 -15.48 -19.31 0.77
CA ILE A 87 -14.36 -18.37 0.80
C ILE A 87 -14.87 -17.03 1.31
N ILE A 88 -14.10 -16.40 2.19
CA ILE A 88 -14.36 -15.06 2.67
C ILE A 88 -13.35 -14.12 2.00
N VAL A 89 -13.87 -13.15 1.26
CA VAL A 89 -13.07 -12.24 0.44
C VAL A 89 -13.44 -10.79 0.72
N PHE A 90 -12.50 -9.87 0.50
CA PHE A 90 -12.84 -8.46 0.43
C PHE A 90 -13.23 -8.10 -1.00
N ARG A 91 -14.46 -7.66 -1.21
CA ARG A 91 -14.87 -6.98 -2.45
C ARG A 91 -14.46 -5.51 -2.36
N MET A 92 -13.77 -5.04 -3.38
CA MET A 92 -13.22 -3.67 -3.43
C MET A 92 -13.28 -3.11 -4.86
N PRO A 93 -13.35 -1.78 -5.02
CA PRO A 93 -13.29 -1.15 -6.33
C PRO A 93 -12.02 -1.54 -7.10
N ASN A 94 -12.15 -1.68 -8.41
CA ASN A 94 -11.02 -1.84 -9.30
C ASN A 94 -10.32 -0.49 -9.50
N LEU A 95 -9.27 -0.24 -8.71
CA LEU A 95 -8.50 1.01 -8.74
C LEU A 95 -7.59 1.16 -9.97
N LYS A 96 -7.52 0.13 -10.82
CA LYS A 96 -6.79 0.13 -12.09
C LYS A 96 -7.72 -0.34 -13.22
N PRO A 97 -8.70 0.50 -13.62
CA PRO A 97 -9.65 0.13 -14.66
C PRO A 97 -8.95 -0.20 -15.98
N ARG A 98 -9.56 -1.09 -16.76
CA ARG A 98 -8.96 -1.64 -18.00
C ARG A 98 -8.60 -0.58 -19.05
N ILE A 99 -9.26 0.58 -19.03
CA ILE A 99 -8.95 1.71 -19.92
C ILE A 99 -7.52 2.26 -19.74
N LEU A 100 -6.88 1.99 -18.59
CA LEU A 100 -5.53 2.41 -18.26
C LEU A 100 -4.51 1.38 -18.76
N GLU A 101 -4.36 1.29 -20.08
CA GLU A 101 -3.51 0.28 -20.72
C GLU A 101 -2.03 0.68 -20.78
N LYS A 102 -1.72 1.98 -20.74
CA LYS A 102 -0.37 2.50 -20.90
C LYS A 102 0.28 2.75 -19.54
N VAL A 103 1.43 2.13 -19.32
CA VAL A 103 2.32 2.43 -18.18
C VAL A 103 3.27 3.55 -18.60
N ALA A 104 3.04 4.75 -18.09
CA ALA A 104 3.87 5.93 -18.38
C ALA A 104 5.15 5.98 -17.55
N TYR A 105 5.13 5.36 -16.36
CA TYR A 105 6.28 5.23 -15.48
C TYR A 105 6.11 4.04 -14.56
N GLN A 106 7.21 3.35 -14.24
CA GLN A 106 7.21 2.29 -13.25
C GLN A 106 8.58 2.14 -12.60
N ASP A 107 8.58 2.14 -11.27
CA ASP A 107 9.66 1.65 -10.46
C ASP A 107 9.13 0.82 -9.27
N GLN A 108 9.97 0.60 -8.26
CA GLN A 108 9.64 -0.20 -7.08
C GLN A 108 8.53 0.40 -6.19
N PHE A 109 8.38 1.73 -6.18
CA PHE A 109 7.47 2.46 -5.29
C PHE A 109 6.40 3.26 -6.03
N THR A 110 6.55 3.50 -7.33
CA THR A 110 5.64 4.33 -8.10
C THR A 110 5.33 3.70 -9.44
N GLN A 111 4.05 3.68 -9.78
CA GLN A 111 3.55 3.35 -11.11
C GLN A 111 2.59 4.44 -11.56
N ILE A 112 2.72 4.88 -12.80
CA ILE A 112 1.82 5.85 -13.41
C ILE A 112 1.17 5.19 -14.62
N TYR A 113 -0.15 5.10 -14.58
CA TYR A 113 -0.96 4.55 -15.65
C TYR A 113 -1.76 5.67 -16.31
N THR A 114 -1.89 5.60 -17.64
CA THR A 114 -2.63 6.60 -18.41
C THR A 114 -3.59 5.92 -19.36
N SER A 115 -4.75 6.54 -19.62
CA SER A 115 -5.56 6.20 -20.78
C SER A 115 -4.85 6.62 -22.07
N HIS A 116 -5.25 6.04 -23.21
CA HIS A 116 -4.65 6.36 -24.52
C HIS A 116 -4.83 7.82 -24.93
N ASP A 117 -5.99 8.40 -24.63
CA ASP A 117 -6.34 9.80 -24.90
C ASP A 117 -5.83 10.76 -23.82
N LEU A 118 -5.11 10.26 -22.81
CA LEU A 118 -4.60 11.03 -21.68
C LEU A 118 -5.70 11.76 -20.87
N SER A 119 -6.97 11.35 -20.99
CA SER A 119 -8.07 11.90 -20.20
C SER A 119 -8.09 11.37 -18.76
N ARG A 120 -7.39 10.27 -18.48
CA ARG A 120 -7.28 9.67 -17.14
C ARG A 120 -5.86 9.29 -16.79
N VAL A 121 -5.50 9.52 -15.53
CA VAL A 121 -4.20 9.12 -14.96
C VAL A 121 -4.43 8.48 -13.60
N VAL A 122 -3.77 7.36 -13.33
CA VAL A 122 -3.69 6.77 -11.99
C VAL A 122 -2.24 6.72 -11.57
N LEU A 123 -1.94 7.37 -10.45
CA LEU A 123 -0.68 7.29 -9.73
C LEU A 123 -0.84 6.29 -8.59
N GLU A 124 -0.19 5.15 -8.71
CA GLU A 124 -0.04 4.15 -7.64
C GLU A 124 1.31 4.40 -6.95
N LEU A 125 1.30 4.65 -5.65
CA LEU A 125 2.51 4.93 -4.87
C LEU A 125 2.59 4.17 -3.54
N LYS A 126 3.80 3.80 -3.15
CA LYS A 126 4.13 3.23 -1.83
C LYS A 126 4.98 4.25 -1.06
N PRO A 127 4.38 5.06 -0.18
CA PRO A 127 5.05 6.22 0.41
C PRO A 127 6.09 5.82 1.47
N LYS A 128 5.97 4.59 1.99
CA LYS A 128 6.84 4.01 3.02
C LYS A 128 6.87 4.88 4.28
N TRP A 129 8.07 5.13 4.82
CA TRP A 129 8.24 5.97 5.99
C TRP A 129 8.20 7.44 5.56
N VAL A 130 7.05 8.08 5.73
CA VAL A 130 6.92 9.53 5.47
C VAL A 130 7.44 10.31 6.66
N TYR A 131 7.17 9.81 7.87
CA TYR A 131 7.83 10.23 9.10
C TYR A 131 8.90 9.20 9.52
N ASN A 132 10.09 9.69 9.83
CA ASN A 132 11.17 8.89 10.41
C ASN A 132 11.85 9.70 11.52
N PRO A 133 11.95 9.18 12.76
CA PRO A 133 12.56 9.91 13.87
C PRO A 133 14.10 9.89 13.87
N SER A 134 14.74 9.25 12.89
CA SER A 134 16.20 9.21 12.77
C SER A 134 16.72 10.30 11.84
N ASP A 135 17.96 10.72 12.04
CA ASP A 135 18.62 11.80 11.29
C ASP A 135 18.81 11.50 9.80
N TYR A 136 18.70 10.24 9.40
CA TYR A 136 18.78 9.82 8.00
C TYR A 136 17.42 9.43 7.44
N CYS A 137 17.23 9.56 6.13
CA CYS A 137 16.05 9.05 5.46
C CYS A 137 16.12 7.51 5.35
N ARG A 138 15.27 6.82 6.14
CA ARG A 138 15.20 5.36 6.14
C ARG A 138 14.89 4.77 4.76
N ASN A 139 13.96 5.39 4.01
CA ASN A 139 13.56 4.88 2.69
C ASN A 139 14.71 4.92 1.70
N CYS A 140 15.38 6.06 1.58
CA CYS A 140 16.48 6.26 0.64
C CYS A 140 17.70 5.41 1.03
N SER A 141 18.04 5.36 2.30
CA SER A 141 19.14 4.52 2.81
C SER A 141 18.88 3.04 2.55
N HIS A 142 17.63 2.58 2.73
CA HIS A 142 17.25 1.21 2.44
C HIS A 142 17.24 0.87 0.95
N SER A 143 16.88 1.82 0.09
CA SER A 143 17.02 1.65 -1.36
C SER A 143 18.48 1.54 -1.76
N ARG A 144 19.37 2.40 -1.24
CA ARG A 144 20.82 2.32 -1.46
C ARG A 144 21.43 1.01 -0.96
N LEU A 145 21.07 0.58 0.26
CA LEU A 145 21.49 -0.71 0.81
C LEU A 145 21.08 -1.90 -0.08
N LYS A 146 19.99 -1.75 -0.85
CA LYS A 146 19.53 -2.75 -1.83
C LYS A 146 20.09 -2.55 -3.25
N GLY A 147 21.01 -1.61 -3.44
CA GLY A 147 21.58 -1.27 -4.75
C GLY A 147 20.57 -0.62 -5.70
N ARG A 148 19.57 0.09 -5.17
CA ARG A 148 18.51 0.75 -5.95
C ARG A 148 18.77 2.25 -5.99
N GLU A 149 18.75 2.81 -7.19
CA GLU A 149 18.84 4.25 -7.41
C GLU A 149 17.42 4.83 -7.55
N LEU A 150 17.01 5.63 -6.57
CA LEU A 150 15.76 6.39 -6.64
C LEU A 150 16.10 7.87 -6.65
N ARG A 151 15.52 8.58 -7.62
CA ARG A 151 15.69 10.02 -7.77
C ARG A 151 14.75 10.82 -6.89
N TYR A 152 13.80 10.17 -6.23
CA TYR A 152 12.83 10.87 -5.40
C TYR A 152 12.57 10.16 -4.07
N CYS A 153 11.96 10.91 -3.14
CA CYS A 153 11.50 10.37 -1.87
C CYS A 153 10.18 11.01 -1.45
N TYR A 154 9.18 10.18 -1.11
CA TYR A 154 7.89 10.66 -0.64
C TYR A 154 7.95 11.42 0.70
N SER A 155 8.92 11.08 1.57
CA SER A 155 9.17 11.85 2.79
C SER A 155 9.67 13.27 2.47
N LYS A 156 10.57 13.42 1.48
CA LYS A 156 11.03 14.72 1.00
C LYS A 156 9.91 15.47 0.29
N LEU A 157 9.14 14.79 -0.57
CA LEU A 157 7.99 15.37 -1.27
C LEU A 157 6.92 15.94 -0.33
N ASN A 158 6.70 15.29 0.82
CA ASN A 158 5.78 15.79 1.84
C ASN A 158 6.26 17.11 2.49
N GLN A 159 7.58 17.37 2.49
CA GLN A 159 8.18 18.57 3.07
C GLN A 159 8.41 19.67 2.01
N ASP A 160 8.72 19.26 0.78
CA ASP A 160 9.01 20.12 -0.35
C ASP A 160 8.25 19.66 -1.60
N PRO A 161 7.10 20.29 -1.92
CA PRO A 161 6.32 19.97 -3.11
C PRO A 161 7.07 20.16 -4.44
N LEU A 162 8.14 20.96 -4.49
CA LEU A 162 8.94 21.12 -5.72
C LEU A 162 9.62 19.82 -6.14
N HIS A 163 9.85 18.92 -5.17
CA HIS A 163 10.34 17.56 -5.39
C HIS A 163 9.43 16.73 -6.31
N LEU A 164 8.18 17.15 -6.53
CA LEU A 164 7.28 16.52 -7.49
C LEU A 164 7.85 16.55 -8.91
N THR A 165 8.59 17.61 -9.26
CA THR A 165 9.19 17.74 -10.58
C THR A 165 10.21 16.62 -10.85
N GLU A 166 10.98 16.21 -9.83
CA GLU A 166 11.93 15.09 -9.95
C GLU A 166 11.23 13.75 -10.17
N LEU A 167 10.08 13.54 -9.50
CA LEU A 167 9.24 12.35 -9.69
C LEU A 167 8.69 12.30 -11.13
N LEU A 168 8.10 13.41 -11.59
CA LEU A 168 7.43 13.48 -12.89
C LEU A 168 8.39 13.58 -14.07
N ALA A 169 9.59 14.15 -13.88
CA ALA A 169 10.60 14.25 -14.95
C ALA A 169 11.07 12.89 -15.48
N SER A 170 10.88 11.82 -14.68
CA SER A 170 11.20 10.45 -15.08
C SER A 170 10.04 9.75 -15.80
N ALA A 171 8.84 10.34 -15.79
CA ALA A 171 7.67 9.81 -16.46
C ALA A 171 7.63 10.26 -17.94
N GLY A 172 6.93 9.49 -18.76
CA GLY A 172 6.60 9.91 -20.13
C GLY A 172 5.68 11.14 -20.18
N GLU A 173 5.10 11.41 -21.35
CA GLU A 173 4.14 12.49 -21.51
C GLU A 173 2.93 12.32 -20.56
N LEU A 174 2.66 13.35 -19.76
CA LEU A 174 1.55 13.41 -18.80
C LEU A 174 0.72 14.69 -19.01
N PRO A 175 -0.62 14.64 -18.82
CA PRO A 175 -1.48 15.82 -18.94
C PRO A 175 -1.03 16.97 -18.05
N ALA A 176 -0.99 18.19 -18.59
CA ALA A 176 -0.70 19.38 -17.80
C ALA A 176 -1.71 19.60 -16.65
N GLY A 177 -2.99 19.22 -16.88
CA GLY A 177 -4.04 19.25 -15.86
C GLY A 177 -3.69 18.35 -14.66
N PHE A 178 -3.34 17.09 -14.93
CA PHE A 178 -2.89 16.15 -13.90
C PHE A 178 -1.73 16.70 -13.07
N GLN A 179 -0.68 17.23 -13.73
CA GLN A 179 0.49 17.74 -13.02
C GLN A 179 0.14 18.90 -12.09
N ARG A 180 -0.69 19.84 -12.55
CA ARG A 180 -1.16 20.99 -11.78
C ARG A 180 -2.04 20.55 -10.60
N ASP A 181 -3.00 19.66 -10.84
CA ASP A 181 -3.97 19.26 -9.83
C ASP A 181 -3.30 18.39 -8.76
N LEU A 182 -2.33 17.53 -9.15
CA LEU A 182 -1.49 16.78 -8.22
C LEU A 182 -0.59 17.71 -7.38
N ALA A 183 0.04 18.72 -7.99
CA ALA A 183 0.84 19.70 -7.27
C ALA A 183 0.01 20.46 -6.23
N SER A 184 -1.18 20.91 -6.62
CA SER A 184 -2.13 21.59 -5.73
C SER A 184 -2.57 20.69 -4.57
N TYR A 185 -2.89 19.42 -4.86
CA TYR A 185 -3.25 18.44 -3.85
C TYR A 185 -2.11 18.19 -2.86
N LEU A 186 -0.89 17.94 -3.34
CA LEU A 186 0.27 17.66 -2.48
C LEU A 186 0.72 18.86 -1.63
N ALA A 187 0.39 20.09 -2.04
CA ALA A 187 0.60 21.29 -1.23
C ALA A 187 -0.43 21.45 -0.09
N SER A 188 -1.57 20.74 -0.14
CA SER A 188 -2.58 20.77 0.92
C SER A 188 -2.13 20.01 2.17
N SER A 189 -2.49 20.50 3.36
CA SER A 189 -2.27 19.78 4.62
C SER A 189 -3.14 18.52 4.78
N THR A 190 -4.13 18.33 3.91
CA THR A 190 -5.03 17.16 3.92
C THR A 190 -4.67 16.10 2.89
N ASN A 191 -3.50 16.21 2.26
CA ASN A 191 -3.03 15.23 1.31
C ASN A 191 -2.64 13.91 2.01
N VAL A 192 -2.63 12.81 1.26
CA VAL A 192 -2.37 11.47 1.80
C VAL A 192 -1.00 11.33 2.46
N LEU A 193 0.04 12.01 1.97
CA LEU A 193 1.35 12.00 2.59
C LEU A 193 1.35 12.74 3.92
N ALA A 194 0.66 13.88 4.00
CA ALA A 194 0.53 14.66 5.24
C ALA A 194 -0.24 13.87 6.31
N VAL A 195 -1.36 13.24 5.94
CA VAL A 195 -2.13 12.38 6.84
C VAL A 195 -1.30 11.20 7.34
N LEU A 196 -0.58 10.52 6.44
CA LEU A 196 0.30 9.41 6.82
C LEU A 196 1.47 9.87 7.70
N TYR A 197 2.06 11.03 7.42
CA TYR A 197 3.15 11.61 8.21
C TYR A 197 2.70 11.82 9.65
N GLU A 198 1.59 12.51 9.84
CA GLU A 198 1.03 12.82 11.16
C GLU A 198 0.68 11.55 11.94
N ALA A 199 -0.01 10.60 11.29
CA ALA A 199 -0.34 9.33 11.90
C ALA A 199 0.91 8.52 12.31
N GLN A 200 1.91 8.43 11.42
CA GLN A 200 3.17 7.74 11.71
C GLN A 200 3.96 8.40 12.85
N ARG A 201 3.81 9.72 13.03
CA ARG A 201 4.43 10.49 14.11
C ARG A 201 3.72 10.28 15.45
N GLU A 202 2.39 10.32 15.44
CA GLU A 202 1.57 10.19 16.66
C GLU A 202 1.57 8.79 17.25
N LEU A 203 1.73 7.77 16.40
CA LEU A 203 1.96 6.39 16.82
C LEU A 203 3.37 6.28 17.41
N LYS A 204 3.59 6.87 18.59
CA LYS A 204 4.81 6.73 19.38
C LYS A 204 5.04 5.24 19.61
N HIS A 205 6.17 4.73 19.14
CA HIS A 205 6.63 3.39 19.41
C HIS A 205 8.11 3.44 19.74
N GLU A 206 8.54 2.45 20.52
CA GLU A 206 9.95 2.25 20.83
C GLU A 206 10.76 2.08 19.55
N ALA A 207 12.04 2.46 19.62
CA ALA A 207 12.95 2.23 18.52
C ALA A 207 12.95 0.74 18.16
N LEU A 208 12.89 0.41 16.87
CA LEU A 208 12.84 -0.98 16.41
C LEU A 208 14.03 -1.81 16.90
N SER A 209 15.16 -1.17 17.19
CA SER A 209 16.36 -1.80 17.76
C SER A 209 16.18 -2.31 19.19
N GLY A 210 15.23 -1.75 19.97
CA GLY A 210 14.96 -2.12 21.35
C GLY A 210 13.97 -3.28 21.53
N ILE A 211 13.42 -3.81 20.45
CA ILE A 211 12.41 -4.89 20.50
C ILE A 211 13.14 -6.23 20.61
N GLU A 212 12.91 -7.00 21.68
CA GLU A 212 13.59 -8.28 21.89
C GLU A 212 12.69 -9.48 21.61
N SER A 213 11.37 -9.31 21.74
CA SER A 213 10.39 -10.39 21.66
C SER A 213 9.06 -9.95 21.02
N VAL A 214 8.20 -10.93 20.73
CA VAL A 214 6.82 -10.71 20.28
C VAL A 214 5.99 -9.93 21.31
N ALA A 215 6.28 -10.10 22.60
CA ALA A 215 5.55 -9.44 23.68
C ALA A 215 5.74 -7.91 23.68
N ASP A 216 6.90 -7.45 23.19
CA ASP A 216 7.26 -6.03 23.10
C ASP A 216 6.53 -5.33 21.93
N VAL A 217 5.94 -6.11 21.01
CA VAL A 217 5.21 -5.58 19.85
C VAL A 217 3.81 -5.14 20.28
N THR A 218 3.67 -3.83 20.49
CA THR A 218 2.40 -3.18 20.82
C THR A 218 1.48 -3.06 19.60
N SER A 219 0.18 -2.90 19.83
CA SER A 219 -0.79 -2.66 18.75
C SER A 219 -0.50 -1.37 17.97
N SER A 220 -0.04 -0.31 18.66
CA SER A 220 0.37 0.95 18.02
C SER A 220 1.56 0.75 17.09
N MET A 221 2.51 -0.11 17.47
CA MET A 221 3.63 -0.47 16.60
C MET A 221 3.18 -1.26 15.38
N SER A 222 2.31 -2.26 15.56
CA SER A 222 1.71 -2.98 14.42
C SER A 222 0.99 -2.02 13.47
N LEU A 223 0.21 -1.07 14.00
CA LEU A 223 -0.45 -0.04 13.19
C LEU A 223 0.54 0.87 12.47
N ALA A 224 1.61 1.33 13.14
CA ALA A 224 2.65 2.12 12.49
C ALA A 224 3.28 1.34 11.33
N MET A 225 3.56 0.05 11.51
CA MET A 225 4.10 -0.82 10.46
C MET A 225 3.11 -1.11 9.34
N THR A 226 1.80 -1.13 9.62
CA THR A 226 0.75 -1.15 8.60
C THR A 226 0.81 0.12 7.75
N LEU A 227 0.76 1.30 8.36
CA LEU A 227 0.74 2.60 7.67
C LEU A 227 2.03 2.89 6.88
N ARG A 228 3.15 2.25 7.22
CA ARG A 228 4.42 2.32 6.47
C ARG A 228 4.50 1.40 5.27
N ASP A 229 3.50 0.54 5.07
CA ASP A 229 3.49 -0.46 4.01
C ASP A 229 2.19 -0.46 3.20
N VAL A 230 1.42 0.62 3.30
CA VAL A 230 0.26 0.89 2.45
C VAL A 230 0.66 1.17 1.01
N THR A 231 -0.33 1.03 0.13
CA THR A 231 -0.28 1.53 -1.25
C THR A 231 -1.38 2.58 -1.41
N CYS A 232 -1.05 3.71 -2.01
CA CYS A 232 -1.98 4.80 -2.28
C CYS A 232 -2.22 4.91 -3.78
N PHE A 233 -3.48 5.03 -4.18
CA PHE A 233 -3.90 5.31 -5.53
C PHE A 233 -4.47 6.72 -5.59
N ILE A 234 -3.95 7.54 -6.50
CA ILE A 234 -4.46 8.87 -6.80
C ILE A 234 -4.94 8.85 -8.25
N GLU A 235 -6.25 8.93 -8.46
CA GLU A 235 -6.89 8.98 -9.76
C GLU A 235 -7.21 10.43 -10.14
N TRP A 236 -6.86 10.79 -11.36
CA TRP A 236 -7.21 12.04 -12.02
C TRP A 236 -8.00 11.75 -13.30
N SER A 237 -8.97 12.61 -13.58
CA SER A 237 -9.77 12.58 -14.80
C SER A 237 -9.97 14.01 -15.30
N SER A 238 -9.87 14.25 -16.61
CA SER A 238 -10.09 15.57 -17.22
C SER A 238 -11.46 16.17 -16.91
N ASP A 239 -12.45 15.31 -16.71
CA ASP A 239 -13.85 15.68 -16.51
C ASP A 239 -14.25 15.75 -15.03
N ALA A 240 -13.31 15.53 -14.11
CA ALA A 240 -13.57 15.53 -12.67
C ALA A 240 -12.94 16.77 -12.01
N ASP A 241 -13.68 17.37 -11.08
CA ASP A 241 -13.23 18.56 -10.36
C ASP A 241 -12.20 18.26 -9.27
N GLN A 242 -12.05 16.99 -8.87
CA GLN A 242 -11.22 16.58 -7.74
C GLN A 242 -10.51 15.24 -8.01
N LEU A 243 -9.31 15.11 -7.44
CA LEU A 243 -8.59 13.84 -7.38
C LEU A 243 -9.32 12.86 -6.46
N ARG A 244 -9.37 11.59 -6.87
CA ARG A 244 -9.86 10.51 -6.01
C ARG A 244 -8.69 9.77 -5.41
N VAL A 245 -8.70 9.57 -4.10
CA VAL A 245 -7.59 8.95 -3.38
C VAL A 245 -8.07 7.73 -2.63
N ASN A 246 -7.40 6.61 -2.82
CA ASN A 246 -7.72 5.34 -2.17
C ASN A 246 -6.45 4.72 -1.60
N VAL A 247 -6.47 4.39 -0.32
CA VAL A 247 -5.39 3.69 0.38
C VAL A 247 -5.78 2.23 0.59
N VAL A 248 -4.89 1.32 0.19
CA VAL A 248 -5.03 -0.14 0.29
C VAL A 248 -3.80 -0.76 0.97
N ASP A 249 -3.76 -2.10 1.04
CA ASP A 249 -2.70 -2.88 1.71
C ASP A 249 -2.57 -2.63 3.22
N VAL A 250 -3.73 -2.40 3.86
CA VAL A 250 -3.88 -2.04 5.28
C VAL A 250 -4.06 -3.24 6.23
N ASP A 251 -3.63 -4.43 5.82
CA ASP A 251 -3.79 -5.64 6.64
C ASP A 251 -2.95 -5.59 7.92
N LEU A 252 -3.49 -6.19 8.98
CA LEU A 252 -2.82 -6.33 10.27
C LEU A 252 -1.47 -7.02 10.08
N LYS A 253 -0.41 -6.28 10.42
CA LYS A 253 0.94 -6.84 10.40
C LYS A 253 1.12 -7.80 11.59
N PRO A 254 1.51 -9.06 11.34
CA PRO A 254 1.79 -10.02 12.40
C PRO A 254 2.94 -9.55 13.27
N LYS A 255 2.84 -9.83 14.56
CA LYS A 255 3.85 -9.41 15.53
C LYS A 255 5.19 -10.07 15.27
N GLU A 256 5.20 -11.31 14.77
CA GLU A 256 6.41 -12.09 14.47
C GLU A 256 7.30 -11.41 13.42
N LYS A 257 6.75 -10.49 12.62
CA LYS A 257 7.56 -9.69 11.68
C LYS A 257 8.54 -8.73 12.37
N PHE A 258 8.47 -8.55 13.69
CA PHE A 258 9.40 -7.70 14.43
C PHE A 258 10.86 -8.09 14.22
N VAL A 259 11.16 -9.40 14.10
CA VAL A 259 12.51 -9.90 13.83
C VAL A 259 13.05 -9.26 12.55
N HIS A 260 12.28 -9.33 11.47
CA HIS A 260 12.64 -8.73 10.19
C HIS A 260 12.77 -7.20 10.27
N TRP A 261 11.87 -6.52 11.00
CA TRP A 261 11.92 -5.07 11.15
C TRP A 261 13.17 -4.61 11.89
N ARG A 262 13.51 -5.29 13.00
CA ARG A 262 14.70 -5.04 13.80
C ARG A 262 15.97 -5.32 13.01
N GLU A 263 16.08 -6.48 12.38
CA GLU A 263 17.25 -6.83 11.55
C GLU A 263 17.47 -5.81 10.43
N THR A 264 16.38 -5.38 9.77
CA THR A 264 16.48 -4.34 8.75
C THR A 264 16.96 -3.03 9.35
N GLN A 265 16.46 -2.65 10.53
CA GLN A 265 16.88 -1.43 11.20
C GLN A 265 18.37 -1.47 11.60
N LEU A 266 18.83 -2.56 12.22
CA LEU A 266 20.22 -2.75 12.60
C LEU A 266 21.17 -2.68 11.39
N ARG A 267 20.77 -3.26 10.26
CA ARG A 267 21.53 -3.17 9.00
C ARG A 267 21.58 -1.75 8.44
N LEU A 268 20.52 -0.96 8.61
CA LEU A 268 20.52 0.44 8.18
C LEU A 268 21.37 1.30 9.10
N ASP A 269 21.31 1.06 10.41
CA ASP A 269 22.09 1.79 11.39
C ASP A 269 23.60 1.57 11.20
N SER A 270 24.01 0.38 10.76
CA SER A 270 25.40 0.08 10.40
C SER A 270 25.78 0.38 8.95
N PHE A 271 24.84 0.76 8.08
CA PHE A 271 25.12 1.07 6.68
C PHE A 271 25.88 2.39 6.57
N GLU A 272 27.02 2.43 5.87
CA GLU A 272 27.86 3.63 5.79
C GLU A 272 27.26 4.70 4.86
N ASP A 273 26.69 4.31 3.72
CA ASP A 273 26.17 5.23 2.70
C ASP A 273 24.72 5.71 2.94
N LYS A 274 24.43 6.10 4.18
CA LYS A 274 23.11 6.65 4.55
C LYS A 274 22.78 7.88 3.72
N CYS A 275 21.48 8.09 3.51
CA CYS A 275 20.96 9.25 2.81
C CYS A 275 20.33 10.23 3.80
N TYR A 276 20.63 11.51 3.66
CA TYR A 276 20.14 12.61 4.50
C TYR A 276 19.39 13.60 3.61
N HIS A 277 18.34 14.23 4.14
CA HIS A 277 17.59 15.29 3.46
C HIS A 277 17.70 16.59 4.25
#